data_AF-A0AAW9GUN4-F1
#
_entry.id   AF-A0AAW9GUN4-F1
#
_cell.length_a   1.000
_cell.length_b   1.000
_cell.length_c   1.000
_cell.angle_alpha   90.00
_cell.angle_beta   90.00
_cell.angle_gamma   90.00
#
_symmetry.space_group_name_H-M   'P 1'
#
loop_
_entity.id
_entity.type
_entity.pdbx_description
1 polymer ?
#
loop_
_entity_poly.entity_id
_entity_poly.type
_entity_poly.pdbx_seq_one_letter_code
_entity_poly.pdbx_strand_id
1 'polypeptide(L)'
;MQTCSFCFLTGTLEECDFQMDQYNQGFWCELCDGYTYIDEDAQKHCFTLVLENKHAQPINTKHLNYNFSKRLSPYRYPGGKTRIIDYLYTLLKKNKTNILVSPFTGGGSFELAMLSANVVGKLHLNDLDTGVYSFWWIVKHMPYELIDRLESIIPTHKDYFEAQAIIKNDYKGFDVVDAAWASLLVNRLAYSGISKANPLGGKNGPVEKLLSRWNPKELIKRIEYIHSLSENIVVTQCNALELIEEAYWDDSATIFIDPPYVEKGKDLYHCYYTEDDHISLSVMLNALHMGCPGADIIVTYDYSKWLDTLYEHLEREIIGRAYSA
;
A
#
# COMPACT_ATOMS: atom_id res chain seq x y z
N MET A 1 -16.85 -26.01 26.86
CA MET A 1 -17.41 -26.15 25.51
C MET A 1 -16.92 -24.95 24.71
N GLN A 2 -16.21 -25.19 23.61
CA GLN A 2 -15.64 -24.17 22.75
C GLN A 2 -16.39 -24.14 21.42
N THR A 3 -16.40 -22.99 20.73
CA THR A 3 -17.06 -22.83 19.44
C THR A 3 -16.08 -22.24 18.43
N CYS A 4 -15.92 -22.89 17.28
CA CYS A 4 -15.10 -22.37 16.19
C CYS A 4 -15.70 -21.06 15.64
N SER A 5 -14.86 -20.04 15.45
CA SER A 5 -15.29 -18.73 14.92
C SER A 5 -15.68 -18.73 13.43
N PHE A 6 -15.30 -19.78 12.69
CA PHE A 6 -15.50 -19.86 11.24
C PHE A 6 -16.67 -20.78 10.86
N CYS A 7 -16.66 -22.03 11.31
CA CYS A 7 -17.70 -23.02 10.97
C CYS A 7 -18.77 -23.20 12.05
N PHE A 8 -18.62 -22.54 13.20
CA PHE A 8 -19.53 -22.63 14.36
C PHE A 8 -19.70 -24.03 14.96
N LEU A 9 -18.83 -24.99 14.61
CA LEU A 9 -18.75 -26.27 15.31
C LEU A 9 -18.53 -26.01 16.79
N THR A 10 -19.31 -26.68 17.63
CA THR A 10 -19.26 -26.56 19.07
C THR A 10 -18.95 -27.92 19.65
N GLY A 11 -17.92 -27.99 20.50
CA GLY A 11 -17.42 -29.26 21.03
C GLY A 11 -16.59 -29.06 22.30
N THR A 12 -15.96 -30.12 22.76
CA THR A 12 -14.99 -30.07 23.85
C THR A 12 -13.58 -30.34 23.33
N LEU A 13 -12.56 -29.79 24.02
CA LEU A 13 -11.15 -30.05 23.68
C LEU A 13 -10.76 -31.53 23.89
N GLU A 14 -11.62 -32.32 24.53
CA GLU A 14 -11.43 -33.74 24.81
C GLU A 14 -11.99 -34.65 23.70
N GLU A 15 -12.89 -34.15 22.84
CA GLU A 15 -13.62 -34.93 21.84
C GLU A 15 -12.93 -35.01 20.46
N CYS A 16 -11.65 -34.62 20.36
CA CYS A 16 -10.90 -34.52 19.11
C CYS A 16 -11.52 -33.58 18.06
N ASP A 17 -12.44 -32.68 18.44
CA ASP A 17 -13.02 -31.69 17.52
C ASP A 17 -12.10 -30.48 17.30
N PHE A 18 -11.16 -30.27 18.24
CA PHE A 18 -10.28 -29.11 18.29
C PHE A 18 -8.86 -29.50 18.72
N GLN A 19 -7.87 -28.93 18.04
CA GLN A 19 -6.46 -29.05 18.40
C GLN A 19 -5.98 -27.77 19.08
N MET A 20 -5.65 -27.84 20.37
CA MET A 20 -5.08 -26.71 21.11
C MET A 20 -3.70 -26.31 20.57
N ASP A 21 -3.43 -25.00 20.58
CA ASP A 21 -2.10 -24.49 20.30
C ASP A 21 -1.11 -24.75 21.44
N GLN A 22 0.17 -24.65 21.10
CA GLN A 22 1.25 -24.93 22.06
C GLN A 22 1.32 -23.91 23.22
N TYR A 23 0.67 -22.75 23.07
CA TYR A 23 0.67 -21.68 24.07
C TYR A 23 -0.66 -21.56 24.85
N ASN A 24 -1.64 -22.43 24.58
CA ASN A 24 -2.99 -22.39 25.12
C ASN A 24 -3.72 -21.04 24.92
N GLN A 25 -3.41 -20.34 23.83
CA GLN A 25 -4.07 -19.09 23.42
C GLN A 25 -5.27 -19.33 22.52
N GLY A 26 -5.33 -20.48 21.86
CA GLY A 26 -6.37 -20.80 20.90
C GLY A 26 -6.36 -22.27 20.47
N PHE A 27 -7.17 -22.58 19.48
CA PHE A 27 -7.31 -23.92 18.94
C PHE A 27 -7.62 -23.91 17.45
N TRP A 28 -7.16 -24.92 16.72
CA TRP A 28 -7.58 -25.22 15.36
C TRP A 28 -8.82 -26.11 15.36
N CYS A 29 -9.72 -25.86 14.41
CA CYS A 29 -10.89 -26.69 14.18
C CYS A 29 -10.61 -27.79 13.15
N GLU A 30 -10.78 -29.05 13.53
CA GLU A 30 -10.54 -30.21 12.66
C GLU A 30 -11.50 -30.29 11.45
N LEU A 31 -12.58 -29.50 11.44
CA LEU A 31 -13.55 -29.46 10.34
C LEU A 31 -13.17 -28.46 9.24
N CYS A 32 -12.60 -27.32 9.59
CA CYS A 32 -12.35 -26.22 8.65
C CYS A 32 -10.92 -25.67 8.70
N ASP A 33 -10.05 -26.27 9.52
CA ASP A 33 -8.67 -25.84 9.78
C ASP A 33 -8.54 -24.40 10.32
N GLY A 34 -9.65 -23.80 10.75
CA GLY A 34 -9.68 -22.42 11.23
C GLY A 34 -9.20 -22.27 12.67
N TYR A 35 -8.33 -21.29 12.91
CA TYR A 35 -7.78 -20.97 14.23
C TYR A 35 -8.68 -20.01 15.02
N THR A 36 -9.16 -20.46 16.18
CA THR A 36 -9.99 -19.64 17.08
C THR A 36 -9.23 -19.31 18.36
N TYR A 37 -9.16 -18.02 18.69
CA TYR A 37 -8.63 -17.55 19.98
C TYR A 37 -9.61 -17.85 21.12
N ILE A 38 -9.09 -18.25 22.27
CA ILE A 38 -9.92 -18.50 23.47
C ILE A 38 -10.25 -17.19 24.20
N ASP A 39 -9.26 -16.30 24.34
CA ASP A 39 -9.43 -14.97 24.93
C ASP A 39 -9.38 -13.89 23.82
N GLU A 40 -10.40 -13.03 23.75
CA GLU A 40 -10.54 -12.00 22.71
C GLU A 40 -9.69 -10.73 22.93
N ASP A 41 -8.64 -10.80 23.76
CA ASP A 41 -7.80 -9.65 24.09
C ASP A 41 -6.84 -9.25 22.95
N ALA A 42 -6.14 -8.13 23.15
CA ALA A 42 -5.35 -7.36 22.17
C ALA A 42 -4.30 -8.12 21.32
N GLN A 43 -4.10 -9.42 21.55
CA GLN A 43 -3.19 -10.30 20.80
C GLN A 43 -3.83 -10.97 19.58
N LYS A 44 -5.17 -10.96 19.44
CA LYS A 44 -5.84 -11.48 18.23
C LYS A 44 -5.32 -10.77 16.98
N HIS A 45 -4.91 -11.52 15.96
CA HIS A 45 -4.59 -10.89 14.68
C HIS A 45 -5.87 -10.48 13.93
N CYS A 46 -5.82 -9.36 13.23
CA CYS A 46 -6.98 -8.79 12.55
C CYS A 46 -6.81 -8.83 11.04
N PHE A 47 -7.93 -9.03 10.34
CA PHE A 47 -8.04 -8.78 8.91
C PHE A 47 -9.20 -7.82 8.68
N THR A 48 -8.86 -6.58 8.29
CA THR A 48 -9.83 -5.54 7.96
C THR A 48 -9.83 -5.28 6.45
N LEU A 49 -11.00 -5.40 5.82
CA LEU A 49 -11.24 -5.02 4.44
C LEU A 49 -11.96 -3.66 4.38
N VAL A 50 -11.30 -2.68 3.80
CA VAL A 50 -11.80 -1.32 3.63
C VAL A 50 -12.20 -1.10 2.17
N LEU A 51 -13.50 -0.92 1.92
CA LEU A 51 -14.05 -0.71 0.59
C LEU A 51 -14.45 0.75 0.39
N GLU A 52 -13.75 1.45 -0.51
CA GLU A 52 -14.02 2.84 -0.87
C GLU A 52 -15.21 2.94 -1.84
N ASN A 53 -16.34 3.46 -1.36
CA ASN A 53 -17.55 3.67 -2.14
C ASN A 53 -17.85 5.17 -2.30
N LYS A 54 -18.06 5.64 -3.54
CA LYS A 54 -18.39 7.05 -3.84
C LYS A 54 -19.73 7.51 -3.27
N HIS A 55 -20.63 6.57 -3.02
CA HIS A 55 -21.99 6.83 -2.53
C HIS A 55 -22.11 6.70 -1.01
N ALA A 56 -21.07 6.24 -0.34
CA ALA A 56 -21.04 6.16 1.12
C ALA A 56 -20.73 7.52 1.76
N GLN A 57 -21.14 7.68 3.02
CA GLN A 57 -20.85 8.89 3.78
C GLN A 57 -19.34 9.01 4.02
N PRO A 58 -18.78 10.23 3.95
CA PRO A 58 -17.36 10.44 4.24
C PRO A 58 -17.07 10.04 5.69
N ILE A 59 -15.87 9.48 5.91
CA ILE A 59 -15.44 9.08 7.25
C ILE A 59 -15.34 10.32 8.13
N ASN A 60 -16.01 10.29 9.28
CA ASN A 60 -15.81 11.26 10.34
C ASN A 60 -14.76 10.70 11.31
N THR A 61 -13.48 10.97 11.03
CA THR A 61 -12.42 10.63 11.99
C THR A 61 -12.53 11.57 13.18
N LYS A 62 -12.86 11.03 14.36
CA LYS A 62 -12.80 11.76 15.64
C LYS A 62 -11.44 12.44 15.77
N HIS A 63 -11.37 13.57 16.50
CA HIS A 63 -10.13 14.28 16.77
C HIS A 63 -9.04 13.33 17.29
N LEU A 64 -8.08 13.00 16.43
CA LEU A 64 -6.90 12.23 16.80
C LEU A 64 -5.88 13.16 17.44
N ASN A 65 -5.14 12.65 18.43
CA ASN A 65 -4.03 13.37 19.05
C ASN A 65 -2.74 13.33 18.20
N TYR A 66 -2.84 12.97 16.92
CA TYR A 66 -1.72 12.87 15.98
C TYR A 66 -1.90 13.85 14.82
N ASN A 67 -0.82 14.52 14.43
CA ASN A 67 -0.79 15.37 13.25
C ASN A 67 0.09 14.71 12.17
N PHE A 68 -0.54 14.00 11.24
CA PHE A 68 0.16 13.29 10.19
C PHE A 68 0.63 14.21 9.06
N SER A 69 1.84 13.98 8.54
CA SER A 69 2.37 14.66 7.36
C SER A 69 1.68 14.18 6.07
N LYS A 70 0.44 14.63 5.84
CA LYS A 70 -0.44 14.22 4.73
C LYS A 70 0.14 14.43 3.33
N ARG A 71 1.16 15.27 3.17
CA ARG A 71 1.78 15.61 1.88
C ARG A 71 3.28 15.32 1.84
N LEU A 72 3.75 14.35 2.62
CA LEU A 72 5.16 14.02 2.66
C LEU A 72 5.65 13.38 1.36
N SER A 73 4.87 12.49 0.75
CA SER A 73 5.30 11.83 -0.48
C SER A 73 5.60 12.84 -1.62
N PRO A 74 6.78 12.75 -2.26
CA PRO A 74 7.11 13.49 -3.48
C PRO A 74 6.45 12.89 -4.73
N TYR A 75 6.05 11.61 -4.66
CA TYR A 75 5.56 10.80 -5.78
C TYR A 75 4.03 10.74 -5.76
N ARG A 76 3.38 11.24 -6.82
CA ARG A 76 1.92 11.15 -6.94
C ARG A 76 1.56 9.75 -7.40
N TYR A 77 0.46 9.19 -6.92
CA TYR A 77 0.01 7.90 -7.43
C TYR A 77 -1.51 7.83 -7.45
N PRO A 78 -2.11 7.23 -8.49
CA PRO A 78 -3.54 6.91 -8.48
C PRO A 78 -3.87 6.10 -7.22
N GLY A 79 -4.96 6.43 -6.55
CA GLY A 79 -5.39 5.73 -5.33
C GLY A 79 -4.71 6.15 -4.04
N GLY A 80 -3.81 7.15 -4.05
CA GLY A 80 -3.11 7.62 -2.85
C GLY A 80 -4.03 7.90 -1.66
N LYS A 81 -3.70 7.30 -0.51
CA LYS A 81 -4.54 7.25 0.70
C LYS A 81 -4.45 8.46 1.62
N THR A 82 -3.85 9.56 1.16
CA THR A 82 -3.69 10.82 1.91
C THR A 82 -4.94 11.28 2.69
N ARG A 83 -6.14 11.11 2.11
CA ARG A 83 -7.39 11.59 2.72
C ARG A 83 -7.91 10.71 3.85
N ILE A 84 -7.50 9.43 3.87
CA ILE A 84 -7.96 8.44 4.85
C ILE A 84 -6.83 8.01 5.79
N ILE A 85 -5.66 8.67 5.78
CA ILE A 85 -4.55 8.38 6.70
C ILE A 85 -5.01 8.31 8.15
N ASP A 86 -5.79 9.31 8.58
CA ASP A 86 -6.30 9.41 9.95
C ASP A 86 -7.17 8.19 10.31
N TYR A 87 -7.94 7.69 9.35
CA TYR A 87 -8.80 6.51 9.52
C TYR A 87 -7.99 5.20 9.48
N LEU A 88 -7.09 5.03 8.50
CA LEU A 88 -6.22 3.85 8.44
C LEU A 88 -5.37 3.72 9.71
N TYR A 89 -4.94 4.84 10.28
CA TYR A 89 -4.27 4.86 11.58
C TYR A 89 -5.12 4.26 12.71
N THR A 90 -6.45 4.43 12.70
CA THR A 90 -7.31 3.85 13.76
C THR A 90 -7.42 2.33 13.68
N LEU A 91 -7.07 1.75 12.53
CA LEU A 91 -7.04 0.30 12.33
C LEU A 91 -5.73 -0.33 12.86
N LEU A 92 -4.69 0.47 13.12
CA LEU A 92 -3.42 -0.03 13.63
C LEU A 92 -3.51 -0.33 15.14
N LYS A 93 -3.04 -1.51 15.54
CA LYS A 93 -2.90 -1.88 16.95
C LYS A 93 -1.58 -1.39 17.50
N LYS A 94 -1.61 -0.26 18.24
CA LYS A 94 -0.41 0.40 18.79
C LYS A 94 0.58 -0.52 19.52
N ASN A 95 0.09 -1.56 20.20
CA ASN A 95 0.93 -2.47 20.97
C ASN A 95 1.50 -3.63 20.14
N LYS A 96 1.10 -3.73 18.86
CA LYS A 96 1.47 -4.81 17.94
C LYS A 96 2.20 -4.29 16.70
N THR A 97 1.75 -3.17 16.13
CA THR A 97 2.31 -2.62 14.89
C THR A 97 3.63 -1.86 15.13
N ASN A 98 4.77 -2.55 14.96
CA ASN A 98 6.10 -1.93 14.90
C ASN A 98 6.63 -1.81 13.46
N ILE A 99 6.25 -2.75 12.59
CA ILE A 99 6.64 -2.80 11.19
C ILE A 99 5.40 -2.62 10.33
N LEU A 100 5.46 -1.72 9.34
CA LEU A 100 4.42 -1.61 8.32
C LEU A 100 4.98 -2.10 6.99
N VAL A 101 4.37 -3.15 6.44
CA VAL A 101 4.76 -3.75 5.18
C VAL A 101 3.74 -3.38 4.11
N SER A 102 4.20 -2.79 3.01
CA SER A 102 3.35 -2.38 1.89
C SER A 102 3.76 -3.10 0.60
N PRO A 103 3.11 -4.22 0.27
CA PRO A 103 3.37 -4.96 -0.97
C PRO A 103 3.10 -4.17 -2.24
N PHE A 104 2.23 -3.15 -2.16
CA PHE A 104 1.79 -2.27 -3.24
C PHE A 104 1.96 -0.80 -2.83
N THR A 105 3.21 -0.35 -2.69
CA THR A 105 3.52 0.97 -2.13
C THR A 105 2.98 2.12 -2.97
N GLY A 106 3.15 2.05 -4.29
CA GLY A 106 2.86 3.17 -5.19
C GLY A 106 3.49 4.48 -4.70
N GLY A 107 2.63 5.40 -4.25
CA GLY A 107 3.03 6.71 -3.74
C GLY A 107 3.43 6.77 -2.26
N GLY A 108 3.28 5.71 -1.47
CA GLY A 108 3.80 5.64 -0.10
C GLY A 108 3.21 6.65 0.90
N SER A 109 2.02 7.20 0.63
CA SER A 109 1.50 8.34 1.40
C SER A 109 1.09 8.00 2.83
N PHE A 110 0.58 6.78 3.06
CA PHE A 110 0.16 6.33 4.38
C PHE A 110 1.37 5.87 5.18
N GLU A 111 2.22 5.09 4.53
CA GLU A 111 3.45 4.52 5.04
C GLU A 111 4.37 5.60 5.60
N LEU A 112 4.69 6.60 4.78
CA LEU A 112 5.54 7.71 5.19
C LEU A 112 4.92 8.53 6.33
N ALA A 113 3.59 8.65 6.37
CA ALA A 113 2.91 9.33 7.46
C ALA A 113 3.02 8.56 8.78
N MET A 114 2.95 7.21 8.74
CA MET A 114 3.12 6.39 9.93
C MET A 114 4.55 6.45 10.46
N LEU A 115 5.54 6.36 9.57
CA LEU A 115 6.95 6.42 9.98
C LEU A 115 7.35 7.81 10.50
N SER A 116 7.01 8.88 9.77
CA SER A 116 7.38 10.24 10.18
C SER A 116 6.71 10.69 11.49
N ALA A 117 5.55 10.12 11.82
CA ALA A 117 4.88 10.35 13.09
C ALA A 117 5.35 9.42 14.22
N ASN A 118 6.37 8.58 13.99
CA ASN A 118 6.84 7.54 14.91
C ASN A 118 5.74 6.58 15.38
N VAL A 119 4.74 6.31 14.53
CA VAL A 119 3.71 5.30 14.81
C VAL A 119 4.27 3.90 14.59
N VAL A 120 5.15 3.75 13.61
CA VAL A 120 5.87 2.50 13.32
C VAL A 120 7.37 2.76 13.33
N GLY A 121 8.14 1.77 13.78
CA GLY A 121 9.59 1.83 13.84
C GLY A 121 10.27 1.48 12.51
N LYS A 122 9.59 0.74 11.62
CA LYS A 122 10.12 0.34 10.31
C LYS A 122 9.05 0.33 9.22
N LEU A 123 9.47 0.65 8.01
CA LEU A 123 8.69 0.46 6.77
C LEU A 123 9.37 -0.56 5.87
N HIS A 124 8.59 -1.44 5.28
CA HIS A 124 8.99 -2.23 4.13
C HIS A 124 8.14 -1.83 2.94
N LEU A 125 8.75 -1.07 2.03
CA LEU A 125 8.12 -0.62 0.81
C LEU A 125 8.43 -1.60 -0.33
N ASN A 126 7.41 -2.13 -0.97
CA ASN A 126 7.53 -2.95 -2.17
C ASN A 126 6.62 -2.43 -3.27
N ASP A 127 7.08 -2.52 -4.51
CA ASP A 127 6.25 -2.34 -5.69
C ASP A 127 6.85 -3.14 -6.84
N LEU A 128 6.00 -3.76 -7.66
CA LEU A 128 6.46 -4.51 -8.84
C LEU A 128 6.91 -3.56 -9.96
N ASP A 129 6.36 -2.35 -10.02
CA ASP A 129 6.71 -1.36 -11.03
C ASP A 129 8.16 -0.89 -10.85
N THR A 130 9.00 -1.14 -11.86
CA THR A 130 10.42 -0.77 -11.86
C THR A 130 10.65 0.72 -11.62
N GLY A 131 9.77 1.60 -12.10
CA GLY A 131 9.90 3.04 -11.89
C GLY A 131 9.57 3.48 -10.47
N VAL A 132 8.56 2.86 -9.86
CA VAL A 132 8.21 3.08 -8.44
C VAL A 132 9.30 2.55 -7.53
N TYR A 133 9.74 1.30 -7.76
CA TYR A 133 10.87 0.71 -7.05
C TYR A 133 12.12 1.59 -7.16
N SER A 134 12.53 1.92 -8.38
CA SER A 134 13.74 2.70 -8.64
C SER A 134 13.67 4.06 -7.95
N PHE A 135 12.50 4.71 -7.98
CA PHE A 135 12.29 5.98 -7.29
C PHE A 135 12.55 5.86 -5.78
N TRP A 136 11.89 4.93 -5.10
CA TRP A 136 12.06 4.74 -3.65
C TRP A 136 13.46 4.27 -3.29
N TRP A 137 14.06 3.42 -4.13
CA TRP A 137 15.42 2.93 -3.93
C TRP A 137 16.44 4.08 -4.00
N ILE A 138 16.34 4.97 -4.99
CA ILE A 138 17.22 6.14 -5.11
C ILE A 138 17.01 7.10 -3.93
N VAL A 139 15.76 7.39 -3.55
CA VAL A 139 15.47 8.25 -2.38
C VAL A 139 16.11 7.69 -1.11
N LYS A 140 16.08 6.36 -0.92
CA LYS A 140 16.71 5.70 0.23
C LYS A 140 18.23 5.74 0.15
N HIS A 141 18.84 5.37 -0.97
CA HIS A 141 20.26 5.03 -1.04
C HIS A 141 21.17 6.14 -1.56
N MET A 142 20.70 6.95 -2.51
CA MET A 142 21.53 7.94 -3.21
C MET A 142 20.69 9.14 -3.70
N PRO A 143 20.03 9.87 -2.79
CA PRO A 143 19.05 10.90 -3.16
C PRO A 143 19.64 12.03 -4.02
N TYR A 144 20.95 12.28 -3.91
CA TYR A 144 21.64 13.34 -4.64
C TYR A 144 21.62 13.14 -6.17
N GLU A 145 21.53 11.89 -6.65
CA GLU A 145 21.33 11.59 -8.08
C GLU A 145 20.02 12.19 -8.63
N LEU A 146 18.97 12.27 -7.81
CA LEU A 146 17.72 12.94 -8.16
C LEU A 146 17.74 14.44 -7.83
N ILE A 147 18.33 14.84 -6.70
CA ILE A 147 18.37 16.23 -6.26
C ILE A 147 19.13 17.09 -7.27
N ASP A 148 20.31 16.64 -7.71
CA ASP A 148 21.14 17.40 -8.66
C ASP A 148 20.39 17.62 -9.98
N ARG A 149 19.65 16.62 -10.46
CA ARG A 149 18.77 16.74 -11.65
C ARG A 149 17.60 17.70 -11.39
N LEU A 150 16.98 17.67 -10.22
CA LEU A 150 15.89 18.59 -9.84
C LEU A 150 16.35 20.05 -9.75
N GLU A 151 17.60 20.29 -9.34
CA GLU A 151 18.18 21.63 -9.23
C GLU A 151 18.62 22.21 -10.58
N SER A 152 19.11 21.35 -11.47
CA SER A 152 19.74 21.77 -12.73
C SER A 152 18.81 21.74 -13.95
N ILE A 153 17.72 20.98 -13.92
CA ILE A 153 16.87 20.74 -15.09
C ILE A 153 15.50 21.42 -14.96
N ILE A 154 15.15 22.21 -15.97
CA ILE A 154 13.77 22.67 -16.19
C ILE A 154 13.18 21.82 -17.33
N PRO A 155 12.22 20.92 -17.05
CA PRO A 155 11.72 19.99 -18.05
C PRO A 155 10.94 20.65 -19.19
N THR A 156 10.97 19.98 -20.34
CA THR A 156 10.22 20.32 -21.55
C THR A 156 9.28 19.20 -21.96
N HIS A 157 8.41 19.45 -22.95
CA HIS A 157 7.61 18.38 -23.56
C HIS A 157 8.47 17.30 -24.20
N LYS A 158 9.66 17.64 -24.72
CA LYS A 158 10.59 16.67 -25.28
C LYS A 158 11.05 15.70 -24.20
N ASP A 159 11.53 16.23 -23.07
CA ASP A 159 11.99 15.41 -21.93
C ASP A 159 10.86 14.50 -21.42
N TYR A 160 9.62 15.01 -21.37
CA TYR A 160 8.45 14.22 -21.02
C TYR A 160 8.26 13.00 -21.94
N PHE A 161 8.30 13.20 -23.26
CA PHE A 161 8.08 12.11 -24.21
C PHE A 161 9.26 11.12 -24.25
N GLU A 162 10.49 11.59 -24.05
CA GLU A 162 11.66 10.74 -23.92
C GLU A 162 11.56 9.87 -22.65
N ALA A 163 11.26 10.47 -21.50
CA ALA A 163 11.01 9.72 -20.27
C ALA A 163 9.82 8.76 -20.41
N GLN A 164 8.72 9.18 -21.05
CA GLN A 164 7.58 8.30 -21.28
C GLN A 164 7.93 7.13 -22.22
N ALA A 165 8.83 7.31 -23.17
CA ALA A 165 9.31 6.22 -24.01
C ALA A 165 10.12 5.18 -23.21
N ILE A 166 10.92 5.61 -22.24
CA ILE A 166 11.62 4.73 -21.30
C ILE A 166 10.63 3.85 -20.54
N ILE A 167 9.57 4.46 -19.97
CA ILE A 167 8.52 3.73 -19.24
C ILE A 167 7.79 2.73 -20.16
N LYS A 168 7.43 3.15 -21.38
CA LYS A 168 6.75 2.27 -22.36
C LYS A 168 7.62 1.11 -22.83
N ASN A 169 8.95 1.27 -22.82
CA ASN A 169 9.90 0.21 -23.09
C ASN A 169 10.22 -0.63 -21.83
N ASP A 170 9.45 -0.46 -20.76
CA ASP A 170 9.62 -1.16 -19.50
C ASP A 170 11.04 -1.02 -18.93
N TYR A 171 11.60 0.19 -19.07
CA TYR A 171 12.93 0.56 -18.58
C TYR A 171 14.09 -0.29 -19.12
N LYS A 172 13.86 -1.09 -20.17
CA LYS A 172 14.89 -1.96 -20.75
C LYS A 172 16.06 -1.14 -21.29
N GLY A 173 17.26 -1.48 -20.81
CA GLY A 173 18.52 -0.82 -21.18
C GLY A 173 18.82 0.46 -20.40
N PHE A 174 18.04 0.77 -19.36
CA PHE A 174 18.27 1.90 -18.45
C PHE A 174 18.62 1.40 -17.06
N ASP A 175 19.43 2.16 -16.34
CA ASP A 175 19.77 1.86 -14.95
C ASP A 175 18.71 2.40 -13.97
N VAL A 176 18.90 2.13 -12.68
CA VAL A 176 17.99 2.53 -11.61
C VAL A 176 17.89 4.06 -11.47
N VAL A 177 18.95 4.81 -11.79
CA VAL A 177 18.96 6.28 -11.70
C VAL A 177 18.09 6.86 -12.81
N ASP A 178 18.27 6.40 -14.04
CA ASP A 178 17.49 6.84 -15.19
C ASP A 178 16.03 6.39 -15.10
N ALA A 179 15.77 5.19 -14.58
CA ALA A 179 14.42 4.72 -14.31
C ALA A 179 13.70 5.58 -13.27
N ALA A 180 14.37 5.89 -12.15
CA ALA A 180 13.83 6.78 -11.11
C ALA A 180 13.54 8.18 -11.65
N TRP A 181 14.47 8.74 -12.44
CA TRP A 181 14.32 10.06 -13.02
C TRP A 181 13.17 10.11 -14.03
N ALA A 182 13.11 9.16 -14.98
CA ALA A 182 12.05 9.09 -15.98
C ALA A 182 10.66 8.94 -15.32
N SER A 183 10.58 8.08 -14.30
CA SER A 183 9.40 7.84 -13.49
C SER A 183 8.92 9.12 -12.80
N LEU A 184 9.80 9.82 -12.06
CA LEU A 184 9.47 11.08 -11.39
C LEU A 184 9.08 12.19 -12.39
N LEU A 185 9.82 12.31 -13.50
CA LEU A 185 9.58 13.34 -14.51
C LEU A 185 8.17 13.20 -15.10
N VAL A 186 7.83 12.00 -15.59
CA VAL A 186 6.49 11.73 -16.12
C VAL A 186 5.44 11.91 -15.02
N ASN A 187 5.70 11.45 -13.79
CA ASN A 187 4.78 11.60 -12.67
C ASN A 187 4.39 13.07 -12.38
N ARG A 188 5.37 13.98 -12.44
CA ARG A 188 5.12 15.40 -12.15
C ARG A 188 4.51 16.16 -13.31
N LEU A 189 4.77 15.71 -14.53
CA LEU A 189 4.36 16.41 -15.76
C LEU A 189 3.09 15.82 -16.39
N ALA A 190 2.68 14.59 -16.06
CA ALA A 190 1.50 13.93 -16.61
C ALA A 190 0.20 14.39 -15.93
N TYR A 191 -0.91 14.34 -16.68
CA TYR A 191 -2.23 14.49 -16.10
C TYR A 191 -2.46 13.42 -15.01
N SER A 192 -2.84 13.88 -13.82
CA SER A 192 -2.99 13.06 -12.60
C SER A 192 -1.78 12.21 -12.19
N GLY A 193 -0.60 12.43 -12.78
CA GLY A 193 0.60 11.62 -12.54
C GLY A 193 0.54 10.20 -13.11
N ILE A 194 -0.39 9.95 -14.03
CA ILE A 194 -0.55 8.64 -14.69
C ILE A 194 0.46 8.54 -15.84
N SER A 195 1.31 7.53 -15.85
CA SER A 195 2.38 7.36 -16.86
C SER A 195 1.85 7.27 -18.30
N LYS A 196 0.66 6.70 -18.47
CA LYS A 196 -0.06 6.57 -19.77
C LYS A 196 -0.73 7.86 -20.24
N ALA A 197 -0.84 8.88 -19.40
CA ALA A 197 -1.56 10.10 -19.75
C ALA A 197 -0.76 11.05 -20.65
N ASN A 198 -1.43 12.10 -21.12
CA ASN A 198 -0.79 13.22 -21.80
C ASN A 198 -0.14 14.17 -20.77
N PRO A 199 0.87 14.96 -21.17
CA PRO A 199 1.43 15.98 -20.31
C PRO A 199 0.38 17.05 -19.96
N LEU A 200 0.55 17.68 -18.80
CA LEU A 200 -0.29 18.79 -18.34
C LEU A 200 -0.24 19.93 -19.37
N GLY A 201 -1.40 20.49 -19.69
CA GLY A 201 -1.53 21.47 -20.77
C GLY A 201 -1.64 20.88 -22.18
N GLY A 202 -1.49 19.56 -22.36
CA GLY A 202 -1.58 18.88 -23.64
C GLY A 202 -0.23 18.73 -24.35
N LYS A 203 -0.19 17.92 -25.42
CA LYS A 203 1.04 17.49 -26.11
C LYS A 203 1.91 18.66 -26.61
N ASN A 204 1.28 19.76 -27.02
CA ASN A 204 1.92 20.99 -27.50
C ASN A 204 1.40 22.21 -26.72
N GLY A 205 1.10 22.01 -25.43
CA GLY A 205 0.55 23.05 -24.57
C GLY A 205 1.58 24.10 -24.12
N PRO A 206 1.13 25.17 -23.46
CA PRO A 206 2.04 26.16 -22.87
C PRO A 206 2.88 25.56 -21.73
N VAL A 207 4.13 25.99 -21.63
CA VAL A 207 5.12 25.47 -20.66
C VAL A 207 4.65 25.70 -19.22
N GLU A 208 3.96 26.79 -18.94
CA GLU A 208 3.42 27.10 -17.61
C GLU A 208 2.40 26.04 -17.14
N LYS A 209 1.62 25.47 -18.07
CA LYS A 209 0.69 24.39 -17.74
C LYS A 209 1.42 23.06 -17.53
N LEU A 210 2.43 22.77 -18.36
CA LEU A 210 3.29 21.58 -18.20
C LEU A 210 3.94 21.58 -16.81
N LEU A 211 4.54 22.71 -16.42
CA LEU A 211 5.30 22.88 -15.19
C LEU A 211 4.43 23.24 -13.98
N SER A 212 3.11 23.30 -14.11
CA SER A 212 2.18 23.68 -13.03
C SER A 212 2.31 22.84 -11.75
N ARG A 213 2.92 21.66 -11.85
CA ARG A 213 3.20 20.74 -10.73
C ARG A 213 4.70 20.47 -10.55
N TRP A 214 5.56 21.10 -11.33
CA TRP A 214 7.01 21.02 -11.16
C TRP A 214 7.45 22.02 -10.09
N ASN A 215 7.69 21.53 -8.88
CA ASN A 215 8.18 22.34 -7.76
C ASN A 215 9.42 21.66 -7.16
N PRO A 216 10.61 21.89 -7.76
CA PRO A 216 11.83 21.19 -7.35
C PRO A 216 12.19 21.47 -5.89
N LYS A 217 12.03 22.72 -5.41
CA LYS A 217 12.32 23.09 -4.01
C LYS A 217 11.54 22.23 -3.01
N GLU A 218 10.24 22.04 -3.23
CA GLU A 218 9.42 21.19 -2.35
C GLU A 218 9.67 19.70 -2.54
N LEU A 219 10.04 19.26 -3.75
CA LEU A 219 10.41 17.87 -4.01
C LEU A 219 11.70 17.50 -3.28
N ILE A 220 12.74 18.33 -3.42
CA ILE A 220 14.05 18.15 -2.76
C ILE A 220 13.86 18.07 -1.25
N LYS A 221 13.16 19.05 -0.65
CA LYS A 221 12.88 19.05 0.79
C LYS A 221 12.22 17.75 1.29
N ARG A 222 11.30 17.17 0.51
CA ARG A 222 10.64 15.91 0.86
C ARG A 222 11.58 14.72 0.70
N ILE A 223 12.34 14.67 -0.38
CA ILE A 223 13.32 13.62 -0.65
C ILE A 223 14.37 13.59 0.47
N GLU A 224 14.93 14.74 0.83
CA GLU A 224 15.90 14.86 1.92
C GLU A 224 15.32 14.41 3.26
N TYR A 225 14.09 14.82 3.59
CA TYR A 225 13.45 14.39 4.82
C TYR A 225 13.19 12.87 4.85
N ILE A 226 12.73 12.28 3.76
CA ILE A 226 12.53 10.83 3.67
C ILE A 226 13.87 10.10 3.76
N HIS A 227 14.91 10.61 3.08
CA HIS A 227 16.25 10.05 3.17
C HIS A 227 16.81 10.09 4.60
N SER A 228 16.48 11.13 5.38
CA SER A 228 16.87 11.20 6.80
C SER A 228 16.27 10.09 7.66
N LEU A 229 15.21 9.42 7.17
CA LEU A 229 14.57 8.26 7.80
C LEU A 229 14.97 6.92 7.16
N SER A 230 15.97 6.93 6.26
CA SER A 230 16.30 5.77 5.40
C SER A 230 16.68 4.50 6.17
N GLU A 231 17.32 4.61 7.33
CA GLU A 231 17.66 3.45 8.19
C GLU A 231 16.44 2.66 8.65
N ASN A 232 15.27 3.29 8.70
CA ASN A 232 14.00 2.67 9.06
C ASN A 232 13.18 2.21 7.84
N ILE A 233 13.72 2.31 6.62
CA ILE A 233 13.02 1.98 5.38
C ILE A 233 13.76 0.84 4.67
N VAL A 234 13.03 -0.21 4.30
CA VAL A 234 13.44 -1.27 3.36
C VAL A 234 12.70 -1.05 2.05
N VAL A 235 13.38 -1.23 0.91
CA VAL A 235 12.78 -1.10 -0.44
C VAL A 235 13.08 -2.35 -1.25
N THR A 236 12.03 -3.02 -1.75
CA THR A 236 12.13 -4.24 -2.57
C THR A 236 11.31 -4.14 -3.86
N GLN A 237 11.65 -4.99 -4.83
CA GLN A 237 10.89 -5.24 -6.04
C GLN A 237 10.68 -6.74 -6.18
N CYS A 238 9.73 -7.29 -5.41
CA CYS A 238 9.38 -8.70 -5.42
C CYS A 238 7.89 -8.90 -5.67
N ASN A 239 7.49 -10.15 -5.94
CA ASN A 239 6.09 -10.51 -6.07
C ASN A 239 5.37 -10.18 -4.74
N ALA A 240 4.22 -9.50 -4.84
CA ALA A 240 3.49 -9.06 -3.65
C ALA A 240 3.03 -10.24 -2.78
N LEU A 241 2.64 -11.36 -3.38
CA LEU A 241 2.19 -12.55 -2.65
C LEU A 241 3.33 -13.21 -1.87
N GLU A 242 4.52 -13.31 -2.46
CA GLU A 242 5.72 -13.80 -1.78
C GLU A 242 6.05 -12.95 -0.56
N LEU A 243 6.03 -11.62 -0.71
CA LEU A 243 6.28 -10.70 0.41
C LEU A 243 5.21 -10.80 1.51
N ILE A 244 3.93 -10.94 1.13
CA ILE A 244 2.83 -11.09 2.10
C ILE A 244 3.06 -12.36 2.91
N GLU A 245 3.36 -13.48 2.25
CA GLU A 245 3.60 -14.76 2.91
C GLU A 245 4.79 -14.69 3.87
N GLU A 246 5.90 -14.06 3.47
CA GLU A 246 7.06 -13.88 4.35
C GLU A 246 6.77 -12.96 5.53
N ALA A 247 6.11 -11.83 5.28
CA ALA A 247 5.81 -10.82 6.31
C ALA A 247 4.74 -11.28 7.31
N TYR A 248 3.88 -12.23 6.93
CA TYR A 248 2.78 -12.69 7.77
C TYR A 248 3.23 -13.32 9.08
N TRP A 249 4.42 -13.93 9.09
CA TRP A 249 4.98 -14.63 10.25
C TRP A 249 5.61 -13.71 11.29
N ASP A 250 5.70 -12.40 11.02
CA ASP A 250 6.13 -11.40 12.02
C ASP A 250 4.91 -10.81 12.72
N ASP A 251 4.65 -11.25 13.95
CA ASP A 251 3.54 -10.74 14.77
C ASP A 251 3.62 -9.22 15.03
N SER A 252 4.79 -8.61 14.87
CA SER A 252 4.97 -7.16 15.00
C SER A 252 4.67 -6.38 13.71
N ALA A 253 4.36 -7.09 12.63
CA ALA A 253 4.01 -6.50 11.35
C ALA A 253 2.51 -6.21 11.24
N THR A 254 2.22 -5.14 10.52
CA THR A 254 0.92 -4.94 9.88
C THR A 254 1.16 -4.84 8.38
N ILE A 255 0.45 -5.64 7.61
CA ILE A 255 0.55 -5.69 6.16
C ILE A 255 -0.56 -4.80 5.59
N PHE A 256 -0.16 -3.70 4.98
CA PHE A 256 -1.06 -2.76 4.32
C PHE A 256 -1.09 -3.03 2.81
N ILE A 257 -2.24 -3.50 2.35
CA ILE A 257 -2.43 -4.06 1.01
C ILE A 257 -3.37 -3.12 0.22
N ASP A 258 -2.80 -2.38 -0.73
CA ASP A 258 -3.51 -1.45 -1.63
C ASP A 258 -3.30 -1.80 -3.11
N PRO A 259 -3.83 -2.95 -3.56
CA PRO A 259 -3.57 -3.47 -4.90
C PRO A 259 -4.25 -2.62 -6.00
N PRO A 260 -3.86 -2.80 -7.27
CA PRO A 260 -4.51 -2.15 -8.40
C PRO A 260 -6.04 -2.32 -8.37
N TYR A 261 -6.79 -1.25 -8.70
CA TYR A 261 -8.25 -1.31 -8.77
C TYR A 261 -8.75 -2.27 -9.85
N VAL A 262 -9.86 -2.97 -9.58
CA VAL A 262 -10.40 -4.01 -10.47
C VAL A 262 -10.79 -3.43 -11.82
N GLU A 263 -11.64 -2.40 -11.85
CA GLU A 263 -12.15 -1.84 -13.11
C GLU A 263 -11.15 -0.90 -13.78
N LYS A 264 -10.47 -0.07 -12.98
CA LYS A 264 -9.61 1.02 -13.49
C LYS A 264 -8.13 0.67 -13.56
N GLY A 265 -7.73 -0.53 -13.13
CA GLY A 265 -6.33 -0.90 -12.96
C GLY A 265 -5.52 -0.74 -14.24
N LYS A 266 -6.05 -1.26 -15.36
CA LYS A 266 -5.41 -1.23 -16.69
C LYS A 266 -5.13 0.18 -17.20
N ASP A 267 -5.97 1.15 -16.84
CA ASP A 267 -5.83 2.54 -17.30
C ASP A 267 -4.89 3.35 -16.41
N LEU A 268 -4.83 3.02 -15.12
CA LEU A 268 -4.14 3.81 -14.10
C LEU A 268 -2.70 3.37 -13.84
N TYR A 269 -2.45 2.06 -13.87
CA TYR A 269 -1.17 1.49 -13.45
C TYR A 269 -0.41 0.89 -14.64
N HIS A 270 0.91 0.87 -14.55
CA HIS A 270 1.80 0.22 -15.52
C HIS A 270 1.75 -1.30 -15.31
N CYS A 271 2.01 -1.76 -14.09
CA CYS A 271 1.69 -3.11 -13.61
C CYS A 271 0.27 -3.13 -13.02
N TYR A 272 -0.58 -4.04 -13.47
CA TYR A 272 -1.97 -4.14 -13.01
C TYR A 272 -2.36 -5.59 -12.76
N TYR A 273 -3.36 -5.79 -11.91
CA TYR A 273 -3.91 -7.10 -11.62
C TYR A 273 -5.01 -7.47 -12.63
N THR A 274 -5.03 -8.74 -13.01
CA THR A 274 -6.14 -9.41 -13.67
C THR A 274 -7.13 -9.96 -12.63
N GLU A 275 -8.26 -10.49 -13.11
CA GLU A 275 -9.24 -11.14 -12.24
C GLU A 275 -8.62 -12.31 -11.45
N ASP A 276 -7.80 -13.12 -12.11
CA ASP A 276 -7.11 -14.26 -11.49
C ASP A 276 -6.09 -13.81 -10.42
N ASP A 277 -5.42 -12.67 -10.63
CA ASP A 277 -4.49 -12.11 -9.65
C ASP A 277 -5.22 -11.65 -8.37
N HIS A 278 -6.40 -11.04 -8.54
CA HIS A 278 -7.27 -10.65 -7.44
C HIS A 278 -7.81 -11.85 -6.65
N ILE A 279 -8.21 -12.92 -7.34
CA ILE A 279 -8.65 -14.17 -6.72
C ILE A 279 -7.48 -14.82 -5.98
N SER A 280 -6.29 -14.86 -6.58
CA SER A 280 -5.10 -15.44 -5.96
C SER A 280 -4.72 -14.70 -4.67
N LEU A 281 -4.78 -13.37 -4.68
CA LEU A 281 -4.59 -12.55 -3.49
C LEU A 281 -5.63 -12.86 -2.41
N SER A 282 -6.93 -12.90 -2.75
CA SER A 282 -7.97 -13.15 -1.75
C SER A 282 -7.88 -14.55 -1.15
N VAL A 283 -7.60 -15.57 -1.97
CA VAL A 283 -7.40 -16.95 -1.52
C VAL A 283 -6.25 -17.04 -0.53
N MET A 284 -5.10 -16.42 -0.84
CA MET A 284 -3.95 -16.39 0.05
C MET A 284 -4.27 -15.69 1.37
N LEU A 285 -4.87 -14.50 1.33
CA LEU A 285 -5.17 -13.73 2.55
C LEU A 285 -6.20 -14.43 3.44
N ASN A 286 -7.24 -15.03 2.86
CA ASN A 286 -8.22 -15.82 3.61
C ASN A 286 -7.56 -17.04 4.25
N ALA A 287 -6.69 -17.75 3.52
CA ALA A 287 -5.98 -18.92 4.04
C ALA A 287 -5.05 -18.56 5.21
N LEU A 288 -4.28 -17.47 5.08
CA LEU A 288 -3.40 -16.99 6.15
C LEU A 288 -4.20 -16.61 7.40
N HIS A 289 -5.21 -15.74 7.24
CA HIS A 289 -6.03 -15.25 8.36
C HIS A 289 -6.83 -16.35 9.05
N MET A 290 -7.37 -17.29 8.27
CA MET A 290 -8.16 -18.38 8.83
C MET A 290 -7.27 -19.41 9.52
N GLY A 291 -6.15 -19.79 8.89
CA GLY A 291 -5.36 -20.94 9.30
C GLY A 291 -4.36 -20.66 10.41
N CYS A 292 -3.83 -19.44 10.54
CA CYS A 292 -2.69 -19.18 11.41
C CYS A 292 -2.82 -17.86 12.18
N PRO A 293 -2.38 -17.79 13.44
CA PRO A 293 -1.98 -16.52 14.05
C PRO A 293 -0.83 -15.87 13.27
N GLY A 294 -0.85 -14.54 13.14
CA GLY A 294 0.25 -13.81 12.51
C GLY A 294 0.08 -12.29 12.52
N ALA A 295 0.62 -11.66 11.49
CA ALA A 295 0.52 -10.22 11.25
C ALA A 295 -0.93 -9.75 11.11
N ASP A 296 -1.17 -8.47 11.43
CA ASP A 296 -2.45 -7.83 11.10
C ASP A 296 -2.48 -7.48 9.60
N ILE A 297 -3.64 -7.62 8.98
CA ILE A 297 -3.86 -7.36 7.55
C ILE A 297 -4.87 -6.22 7.41
N ILE A 298 -4.51 -5.20 6.63
CA ILE A 298 -5.42 -4.14 6.20
C ILE A 298 -5.43 -4.13 4.68
N VAL A 299 -6.57 -4.44 4.07
CA VAL A 299 -6.75 -4.37 2.61
C VAL A 299 -7.63 -3.18 2.26
N THR A 300 -7.23 -2.39 1.27
CA THR A 300 -8.05 -1.33 0.70
C THR A 300 -8.39 -1.60 -0.76
N TYR A 301 -9.65 -1.39 -1.13
CA TYR A 301 -10.13 -1.51 -2.50
C TYR A 301 -11.13 -0.43 -2.86
N ASP A 302 -11.38 -0.23 -4.16
CA ASP A 302 -12.61 0.39 -4.60
C ASP A 302 -13.78 -0.60 -4.47
N TYR A 303 -14.92 -0.12 -3.95
CA TYR A 303 -16.07 -1.00 -3.74
C TYR A 303 -16.55 -1.59 -5.06
N SER A 304 -16.60 -2.93 -5.13
CA SER A 304 -17.32 -3.67 -6.14
C SER A 304 -18.06 -4.85 -5.49
N LYS A 305 -19.21 -5.23 -6.04
CA LYS A 305 -19.97 -6.38 -5.52
C LYS A 305 -19.18 -7.69 -5.63
N TRP A 306 -18.31 -7.79 -6.64
CA TRP A 306 -17.49 -8.98 -6.85
C TRP A 306 -16.41 -9.14 -5.78
N LEU A 307 -15.72 -8.05 -5.39
CA LEU A 307 -14.77 -8.10 -4.29
C LEU A 307 -15.42 -8.53 -2.97
N ASP A 308 -16.66 -8.11 -2.73
CA ASP A 308 -17.42 -8.53 -1.53
C ASP A 308 -17.67 -10.05 -1.49
N THR A 309 -17.63 -10.74 -2.64
CA THR A 309 -17.75 -12.21 -2.71
C THR A 309 -16.42 -12.96 -2.53
N LEU A 310 -15.28 -12.27 -2.56
CA LEU A 310 -13.96 -12.91 -2.47
C LEU A 310 -13.41 -13.00 -1.04
N TYR A 311 -13.91 -12.15 -0.14
CA TYR A 311 -13.37 -11.97 1.21
C TYR A 311 -14.42 -12.39 2.24
N GLU A 312 -14.23 -13.56 2.85
CA GLU A 312 -15.16 -14.16 3.80
C GLU A 312 -14.66 -14.02 5.25
N HIS A 313 -15.58 -14.08 6.23
CA HIS A 313 -15.26 -14.20 7.66
C HIS A 313 -14.36 -13.10 8.27
N LEU A 314 -14.47 -11.85 7.81
CA LEU A 314 -13.61 -10.74 8.26
C LEU A 314 -14.36 -9.44 8.60
N GLU A 315 -13.66 -8.49 9.22
CA GLU A 315 -14.18 -7.16 9.52
C GLU A 315 -14.21 -6.30 8.25
N ARG A 316 -15.41 -5.86 7.87
CA ARG A 316 -15.63 -5.08 6.64
C ARG A 316 -16.10 -3.68 6.97
N GLU A 317 -15.45 -2.70 6.37
CA GLU A 317 -15.83 -1.30 6.46
C GLU A 317 -16.02 -0.67 5.08
N ILE A 318 -17.19 -0.08 4.85
CA ILE A 318 -17.47 0.67 3.62
C ILE A 318 -17.37 2.16 3.91
N ILE A 319 -16.46 2.84 3.22
CA ILE A 319 -16.12 4.24 3.50
C ILE A 319 -16.39 5.14 2.31
N GLY A 320 -16.80 6.37 2.57
CA GLY A 320 -17.07 7.39 1.55
C GLY A 320 -15.81 7.84 0.82
N ARG A 321 -15.81 7.73 -0.52
CA ARG A 321 -14.69 8.13 -1.36
C ARG A 321 -14.73 9.63 -1.67
N ALA A 322 -13.82 10.39 -1.07
CA ALA A 322 -13.63 11.79 -1.42
C ALA A 322 -12.57 11.89 -2.53
N TYR A 323 -12.94 12.14 -3.79
CA TYR A 323 -11.98 12.40 -4.88
C TYR A 323 -11.19 13.70 -4.66
N SER A 324 -9.88 13.66 -4.84
CA SER A 324 -9.09 14.87 -5.11
C SER A 324 -9.55 15.51 -6.42
N ALA A 325 -10.11 16.71 -6.30
CA ALA A 325 -10.35 17.61 -7.43
C ALA A 325 -9.01 18.01 -8.09
#